data_AF-A0A5L8LU14-F1
#
_entry.id   AF-A0A5L8LU14-F1
#
_cell.length_a   1.000
_cell.length_b   1.000
_cell.length_c   1.000
_cell.angle_alpha   90.00
_cell.angle_beta   90.00
_cell.angle_gamma   90.00
#
_symmetry.space_group_name_H-M   'P 1'
#
loop_
_entity.id
_entity.type
_entity.pdbx_description
1 polymer ?
#
loop_
_entity_poly.entity_id
_entity_poly.type
_entity_poly.pdbx_seq_one_letter_code
_entity_poly.pdbx_strand_id
1 'polypeptide(L)' 'MKINHKEEIENLQYELSIVLEAMLLFAGVKRAKLEKAIEVYIDCIDEVCQNTQKEGVDEILEVVEYLKNHHKDLFE' A
#
# COMPACT_ATOMS: atom_id res chain seq x y z
N MET A 1 29.84 7.54 -15.89
CA MET A 1 28.93 6.42 -15.57
C MET A 1 27.58 6.80 -16.15
N LYS A 2 27.09 6.12 -17.20
CA LYS A 2 25.74 6.41 -17.72
C LYS A 2 24.78 5.83 -16.69
N ILE A 3 23.99 6.70 -16.08
CA ILE A 3 22.87 6.28 -15.25
C ILE A 3 21.94 5.46 -16.15
N ASN A 4 21.73 4.19 -15.77
CA ASN A 4 20.79 3.33 -16.47
C ASN A 4 19.41 3.58 -15.86
N HIS A 5 18.70 4.59 -16.38
CA HIS A 5 17.38 4.99 -15.86
C HIS A 5 16.38 3.83 -15.76
N LYS A 6 16.54 2.78 -16.56
CA LYS A 6 15.74 1.56 -16.47
C LYS A 6 15.98 0.81 -15.16
N GLU A 7 17.25 0.62 -14.79
CA GLU A 7 17.65 -0.06 -13.56
C GLU A 7 17.26 0.74 -12.31
N GLU A 8 17.34 2.07 -12.37
CA GLU A 8 16.84 2.92 -11.29
C GLU A 8 15.32 2.77 -11.09
N ILE A 9 14.55 2.75 -12.17
CA ILE A 9 13.09 2.54 -12.10
C ILE A 9 12.76 1.16 -11.54
N GLU A 10 13.44 0.10 -12.00
CA GLU A 10 13.25 -1.26 -11.49
C GLU A 10 13.56 -1.36 -9.99
N ASN A 11 14.65 -0.72 -9.54
CA ASN A 11 15.01 -0.65 -8.13
C ASN A 11 13.95 0.12 -7.31
N LEU A 12 13.46 1.25 -7.82
CA LEU A 12 12.42 2.03 -7.13
C LEU A 12 11.09 1.27 -7.03
N GLN A 13 10.72 0.53 -8.07
CA GLN A 13 9.52 -0.33 -8.05
C GLN A 13 9.65 -1.45 -7.02
N TYR A 14 10.82 -2.09 -6.95
CA TYR A 14 11.09 -3.11 -5.95
C TYR A 14 10.98 -2.55 -4.53
N GLU A 15 11.65 -1.44 -4.25
CA GLU A 15 11.61 -0.81 -2.93
C GLU A 15 10.19 -0.35 -2.56
N LEU A 16 9.42 0.17 -3.53
CA LEU A 16 8.03 0.57 -3.30
C LEU A 16 7.16 -0.62 -2.84
N SER A 17 7.31 -1.78 -3.46
CA SER A 17 6.60 -3.00 -3.05
C SER A 17 6.98 -3.43 -1.63
N ILE A 18 8.27 -3.41 -1.29
CA ILE A 18 8.74 -3.77 0.06
C ILE A 18 8.25 -2.76 1.12
N VAL A 19 8.22 -1.47 0.79
CA VAL A 19 7.69 -0.44 1.69
C VAL A 19 6.19 -0.62 1.93
N LEU A 20 5.42 -0.94 0.88
CA LEU A 20 3.99 -1.25 1.02
C LEU A 20 3.77 -2.47 1.93
N GLU A 21 4.51 -3.55 1.71
CA GLU A 21 4.47 -4.75 2.56
C GLU A 21 4.77 -4.41 4.03
N ALA A 22 5.87 -3.68 4.26
CA ALA A 22 6.30 -3.29 5.59
C ALA A 22 5.27 -2.37 6.27
N MET A 23 4.69 -1.43 5.53
CA MET A 23 3.65 -0.52 6.03
C MET A 23 2.40 -1.28 6.45
N LEU A 24 1.91 -2.22 5.63
CA LEU A 24 0.73 -3.03 5.95
C LEU A 24 0.98 -3.90 7.18
N LEU A 25 2.15 -4.54 7.27
CA LEU A 25 2.55 -5.29 8.48
C LEU A 25 2.63 -4.38 9.71
N PHE A 26 3.22 -3.19 9.57
CA PHE A 26 3.30 -2.21 10.65
C PHE A 26 1.93 -1.71 11.09
N ALA A 27 0.98 -1.59 10.14
CA ALA A 27 -0.40 -1.26 10.43
C ALA A 27 -1.15 -2.40 11.16
N GLY A 28 -0.60 -3.61 11.22
CA GLY A 28 -1.18 -4.75 11.94
C GLY A 28 -1.81 -5.82 11.04
N VAL A 29 -1.53 -5.81 9.73
CA VAL A 29 -1.95 -6.91 8.85
C VAL A 29 -1.25 -8.20 9.26
N LYS A 30 -2.01 -9.30 9.32
CA LYS A 30 -1.49 -10.64 9.57
C LYS A 30 -0.53 -11.03 8.46
N ARG A 31 0.67 -11.50 8.80
CA ARG A 31 1.68 -11.94 7.80
C ARG A 31 1.12 -12.98 6.82
N ALA A 32 0.25 -13.89 7.29
CA ALA A 32 -0.40 -14.91 6.46
C ALA A 32 -1.47 -14.35 5.49
N LYS A 33 -1.86 -13.08 5.65
CA LYS A 33 -2.87 -12.38 4.83
C LYS A 33 -2.26 -11.22 4.03
N LEU A 34 -0.95 -11.03 4.07
CA LEU A 34 -0.28 -9.88 3.48
C LEU A 34 -0.54 -9.73 1.98
N GLU A 35 -0.38 -10.80 1.22
CA GLU A 35 -0.67 -10.82 -0.23
C GLU A 35 -2.11 -10.37 -0.51
N LYS A 36 -3.07 -10.90 0.26
CA LYS A 36 -4.47 -10.52 0.12
C LYS A 36 -4.72 -9.06 0.50
N ALA A 37 -4.04 -8.56 1.53
CA ALA A 37 -4.16 -7.18 1.95
C ALA A 37 -3.59 -6.21 0.90
N ILE A 38 -2.55 -6.60 0.16
CA ILE A 38 -2.02 -5.80 -0.96
C ILE A 38 -3.04 -5.74 -2.10
N GLU A 39 -3.63 -6.87 -2.48
CA GLU A 39 -4.69 -6.88 -3.51
C GLU A 39 -5.84 -5.95 -3.12
N VAL A 40 -6.36 -6.11 -1.90
CA VAL A 40 -7.47 -5.29 -1.39
C VAL A 40 -7.06 -3.82 -1.28
N TYR A 41 -5.82 -3.54 -0.85
CA TYR A 41 -5.31 -2.17 -0.81
C TYR A 41 -5.41 -1.51 -2.18
N ILE A 42 -4.90 -2.16 -3.23
CA ILE A 42 -4.90 -1.65 -4.60
C ILE A 42 -6.34 -1.43 -5.09
N ASP A 43 -7.23 -2.40 -4.86
CA ASP A 43 -8.64 -2.32 -5.27
C ASP A 43 -9.38 -1.15 -4.57
N CYS A 44 -9.00 -0.82 -3.34
CA CYS A 44 -9.63 0.26 -2.57
C CYS A 44 -9.09 1.66 -2.89
N ILE A 45 -7.94 1.80 -3.58
CA ILE A 45 -7.35 3.12 -3.87
C ILE A 45 -8.35 4.02 -4.59
N ASP A 46 -8.94 3.54 -5.69
CA ASP A 46 -9.85 4.34 -6.50
C ASP A 46 -11.11 4.75 -5.72
N GLU A 47 -11.67 3.84 -4.91
CA GLU A 47 -12.86 4.10 -4.10
C GLU A 47 -12.62 5.16 -3.04
N VAL A 48 -11.47 5.09 -2.36
CA VAL A 48 -11.10 6.01 -1.29
C VAL A 48 -10.69 7.37 -1.87
N CYS A 49 -9.85 7.38 -2.91
CA CYS A 49 -9.36 8.60 -3.56
C CYS A 49 -10.46 9.40 -4.27
N GLN A 50 -11.53 8.76 -4.76
CA GLN A 50 -12.66 9.46 -5.38
C GLN A 50 -13.48 10.32 -4.39
N ASN A 51 -13.40 10.01 -3.09
CA ASN A 51 -14.25 10.63 -2.07
C ASN A 51 -13.49 11.56 -1.12
N THR A 52 -12.20 11.82 -1.36
CA THR A 52 -11.33 12.61 -0.49
C THR A 52 -10.67 13.76 -1.24
N GLN A 53 -10.32 14.82 -0.50
CA GLN A 53 -9.44 15.91 -1.00
C GLN A 53 -8.01 15.78 -0.46
N LYS A 54 -7.70 14.68 0.23
CA LYS A 54 -6.35 14.39 0.71
C LYS A 54 -5.48 13.99 -0.48
N GLU A 55 -4.19 14.31 -0.41
CA GLU A 55 -3.22 14.00 -1.46
C GLU A 55 -1.94 13.43 -0.85
N GLY A 56 -1.27 12.54 -1.58
CA GLY A 56 0.05 12.05 -1.21
C GLY A 56 -0.01 11.07 -0.03
N VAL A 57 0.76 11.33 1.04
CA VAL A 57 0.86 10.41 2.19
C VAL A 57 -0.49 10.25 2.89
N ASP A 58 -1.29 11.31 2.95
CA ASP A 58 -2.58 11.29 3.63
C ASP A 58 -3.61 10.38 2.93
N GLU A 59 -3.51 10.21 1.61
CA GLU A 59 -4.33 9.23 0.86
C GLU A 59 -3.97 7.80 1.26
N ILE A 60 -2.68 7.50 1.30
CA ILE A 60 -2.18 6.16 1.69
C ILE A 60 -2.68 5.80 3.09
N LEU A 61 -2.58 6.73 4.04
CA LEU A 61 -3.05 6.52 5.41
C LEU A 61 -4.57 6.29 5.45
N GLU A 62 -5.35 7.01 4.63
CA GLU A 62 -6.80 6.84 4.56
C GLU A 62 -7.20 5.49 3.96
N VAL A 63 -6.50 5.01 2.93
CA VAL A 63 -6.73 3.67 2.37
C VAL A 63 -6.42 2.59 3.42
N VAL A 64 -5.31 2.71 4.16
CA VAL A 64 -4.96 1.76 5.24
C VAL A 64 -6.02 1.76 6.34
N GLU A 65 -6.52 2.93 6.73
CA GLU A 65 -7.60 3.06 7.72
C GLU A 65 -8.91 2.48 7.20
N TYR A 66 -9.23 2.68 5.92
CA TYR A 66 -10.38 2.06 5.28
C TYR A 66 -10.29 0.53 5.33
N LEU A 67 -9.12 -0.03 4.99
CA LEU A 67 -8.85 -1.47 5.07
C LEU A 67 -9.06 -2.00 6.50
N LYS A 68 -8.55 -1.29 7.51
CA LYS A 68 -8.74 -1.68 8.93
C LYS A 68 -10.21 -1.73 9.32
N ASN A 69 -11.01 -0.79 8.84
CA ASN A 69 -12.40 -0.67 9.23
C ASN A 69 -13.32 -1.65 8.48
N HIS A 70 -13.01 -1.97 7.24
CA HIS A 70 -13.87 -2.78 6.36
C HIS A 70 -13.39 -4.23 6.17
N HIS A 71 -12.09 -4.49 6.33
CA HIS A 71 -11.45 -5.80 6.16
C HIS A 71 -10.74 -6.26 7.45
N LYS A 72 -11.45 -6.19 8.58
CA LYS A 72 -10.93 -6.52 9.91
C LYS A 72 -10.32 -7.91 10.02
N ASP A 73 -10.76 -8.86 9.19
CA ASP A 73 -10.22 -10.22 9.16
C ASP A 73 -8.74 -10.28 8.73
N LEU A 74 -8.28 -9.28 7.97
CA LEU A 74 -6.89 -9.14 7.53
C LEU A 74 -5.94 -8.68 8.65
N PHE A 75 -6.46 -8.07 9.72
CA PHE A 75 -5.69 -7.45 10.80
C PHE A 75 -5.72 -8.31 12.08
N GLU A 76 -4.70 -8.16 12.92
CA GLU A 76 -4.63 -8.74 14.27
C GLU A 76 -5.67 -8.14 15.23
#